data_AF-A0A4V1WM70-F1
#
_entry.id   AF-A0A4V1WM70-F1
#
_cell.length_a   1.000
_cell.length_b   1.000
_cell.length_c   1.000
_cell.angle_alpha   90.00
_cell.angle_beta   90.00
_cell.angle_gamma   90.00
#
_symmetry.space_group_name_H-M   'P 1'
#
loop_
_entity.id
_entity.type
_entity.pdbx_description
1 polymer ?
#
loop_
_entity_poly.entity_id
_entity_poly.type
_entity_poly.pdbx_seq_one_letter_code
_entity_poly.pdbx_strand_id
1 'polypeptide(L)'
;MYSPTVPERIQYYDRSIMLMDRLAAISQRNHRRCPLLRLPAELRNKIYEYVFLSHPVRPFREHREWPHWAYPRSQLNLLETCRQIYFEAKLFPFALNVFVGYAEHVIELLLTTFTASQTNTISTVRLYVDAFRVYRDGKLPEIGLNAWFIEELGDMCQLVSLSEVTLIWFGSDIEVVREHLEMAVLTIFKEAGRADIKISVRYFD
;
A
#
# COMPACT_ATOMS: atom_id res chain seq x y z
N MET A 1 -3.15 36.81 -19.87
CA MET A 1 -3.43 35.53 -20.56
C MET A 1 -2.59 35.47 -21.82
N TYR A 2 -1.51 34.70 -21.82
CA TYR A 2 -0.68 34.50 -23.01
C TYR A 2 -1.32 33.39 -23.85
N SER A 3 -1.88 33.73 -25.01
CA SER A 3 -2.40 32.74 -25.94
C SER A 3 -1.29 32.48 -26.97
N PRO A 4 -0.73 31.26 -27.04
CA PRO A 4 0.40 30.99 -27.92
C PRO A 4 0.03 31.27 -29.36
N THR A 5 0.95 31.92 -30.08
CA THR A 5 0.79 32.29 -31.48
C THR A 5 0.70 31.02 -32.35
N VAL A 6 0.01 31.09 -33.50
CA VAL A 6 -0.19 29.93 -34.40
C VAL A 6 1.14 29.20 -34.75
N PRO A 7 2.28 29.89 -34.98
CA PRO A 7 3.57 29.22 -35.23
C PRO A 7 4.10 28.42 -34.03
N GLU A 8 3.91 28.92 -32.81
CA GLU A 8 4.32 28.23 -31.58
C GLU A 8 3.49 26.96 -31.33
N ARG A 9 2.19 26.99 -31.66
CA ARG A 9 1.33 25.80 -31.59
C ARG A 9 1.75 24.73 -32.59
N ILE A 10 2.15 25.11 -33.80
CA ILE A 10 2.64 24.19 -34.84
C ILE A 10 3.96 23.53 -34.38
N GLN A 11 4.93 24.32 -33.89
CA GLN A 11 6.19 23.78 -33.36
C GLN A 11 5.99 22.84 -32.16
N TYR A 12 5.03 23.17 -31.27
CA TYR A 12 4.69 22.30 -30.15
C TYR A 12 4.05 20.98 -30.62
N TYR A 13 3.16 21.05 -31.62
CA TYR A 13 2.52 19.88 -32.21
C TYR A 13 3.55 18.97 -32.89
N ASP A 14 4.49 19.54 -33.65
CA ASP A 14 5.58 18.80 -34.29
C ASP A 14 6.50 18.12 -33.27
N ARG A 15 6.82 18.80 -32.16
CA ARG A 15 7.60 18.21 -31.07
C ARG A 15 6.85 17.06 -30.39
N SER A 16 5.55 17.20 -30.20
CA SER A 16 4.69 16.16 -29.63
C SER A 16 4.66 14.92 -30.53
N ILE A 17 4.46 15.10 -31.84
CA ILE A 17 4.48 14.02 -32.83
C ILE A 17 5.84 13.32 -32.81
N MET A 18 6.94 14.08 -32.90
CA MET A 18 8.29 13.51 -32.91
C MET A 18 8.60 12.73 -31.62
N LEU A 19 8.09 13.18 -30.47
CA LEU A 19 8.21 12.45 -29.21
C LEU A 19 7.44 11.13 -29.25
N MET A 20 6.21 11.13 -29.75
CA MET A 20 5.39 9.92 -29.88
C MET A 20 6.05 8.88 -30.79
N ASP A 21 6.58 9.31 -31.94
CA ASP A 21 7.31 8.43 -32.86
C ASP A 21 8.56 7.81 -32.22
N ARG A 22 9.32 8.61 -31.47
CA ARG A 22 10.48 8.11 -30.72
C ARG A 22 10.08 7.10 -29.65
N LEU A 23 9.00 7.35 -28.92
CA LEU A 23 8.50 6.42 -27.90
C LEU A 23 8.02 5.10 -28.54
N ALA A 24 7.34 5.18 -29.68
CA ALA A 24 6.94 4.00 -30.45
C ALA A 24 8.15 3.19 -30.93
N ALA A 25 9.19 3.85 -31.46
CA ALA A 25 10.42 3.21 -31.89
C ALA A 25 11.16 2.52 -30.72
N ILE A 26 11.22 3.16 -29.54
CA ILE A 26 11.81 2.56 -28.32
C ILE A 26 11.00 1.33 -27.90
N SER A 27 9.67 1.44 -27.86
CA SER A 27 8.78 0.34 -27.50
C SER A 27 8.95 -0.86 -28.45
N GLN A 28 8.97 -0.61 -29.76
CA GLN A 28 9.18 -1.65 -30.77
C GLN A 28 10.56 -2.30 -30.66
N ARG A 29 11.61 -1.51 -30.42
CA ARG A 29 12.96 -2.04 -30.18
C ARG A 29 13.00 -2.94 -28.94
N ASN A 30 12.38 -2.49 -27.85
CA ASN A 30 12.32 -3.23 -26.60
C ASN A 30 11.56 -4.54 -26.79
N HIS A 31 10.41 -4.53 -27.45
CA HIS A 31 9.65 -5.74 -27.75
C HIS A 31 10.43 -6.73 -28.64
N ARG A 32 11.34 -6.27 -29.51
CA ARG A 32 12.16 -7.18 -30.34
C ARG A 32 13.42 -7.70 -29.65
N ARG A 33 14.03 -6.89 -28.77
CA ARG A 33 15.38 -7.15 -28.24
C ARG A 33 15.42 -7.51 -26.76
N CYS A 34 14.44 -7.05 -25.96
CA CYS A 34 14.40 -7.35 -24.53
C CYS A 34 13.78 -8.74 -24.32
N PRO A 35 14.51 -9.70 -23.71
CA PRO A 35 13.97 -11.03 -23.45
C PRO A 35 12.69 -11.00 -22.62
N LEU A 36 12.61 -10.12 -21.61
CA LEU A 36 11.42 -9.96 -20.76
C LEU A 36 10.21 -9.44 -21.54
N LEU A 37 10.38 -8.39 -22.34
CA LEU A 37 9.28 -7.73 -23.07
C LEU A 37 8.82 -8.48 -24.33
N ARG A 38 9.51 -9.56 -24.69
CA ARG A 38 9.08 -10.54 -25.69
C ARG A 38 8.12 -11.58 -25.15
N LEU A 39 8.08 -11.78 -23.84
CA LEU A 39 7.20 -12.76 -23.23
C LEU A 39 5.75 -12.28 -23.32
N PRO A 40 4.77 -13.20 -23.41
CA PRO A 40 3.36 -12.88 -23.17
C PRO A 40 3.14 -12.19 -21.82
N ALA A 41 2.07 -11.39 -21.72
CA ALA A 41 1.81 -10.58 -20.53
C ALA A 41 1.67 -11.44 -19.26
N GLU A 42 1.11 -12.63 -19.38
CA GLU A 42 0.91 -13.58 -18.29
C GLU A 42 2.25 -14.04 -17.68
N LEU A 43 3.26 -14.27 -18.52
CA LEU A 43 4.60 -14.64 -18.04
C LEU A 43 5.33 -13.44 -17.44
N ARG A 44 5.12 -12.23 -17.97
CA ARG A 44 5.67 -11.01 -17.38
C ARG A 44 5.09 -10.76 -15.99
N ASN A 45 3.77 -10.92 -15.82
CA ASN A 45 3.10 -10.77 -14.54
C ASN A 45 3.67 -11.73 -13.49
N LYS A 46 3.88 -13.01 -13.84
CA LYS A 46 4.55 -13.97 -12.94
C LYS A 46 5.96 -13.52 -12.53
N ILE A 47 6.74 -12.98 -13.47
CA ILE A 47 8.07 -12.44 -13.16
C ILE A 47 7.95 -11.24 -12.23
N TYR A 48 7.02 -10.33 -12.48
CA TYR A 48 6.76 -9.18 -11.61
C TYR A 48 6.36 -9.64 -10.21
N GLU A 49 5.54 -10.69 -10.07
CA GLU A 49 5.20 -11.29 -8.77
C GLU A 49 6.46 -11.71 -8.00
N TYR A 50 7.35 -12.46 -8.65
CA TYR A 50 8.60 -12.89 -8.00
C TYR A 50 9.55 -11.73 -7.65
N VAL A 51 9.59 -10.66 -8.46
CA VAL A 51 10.49 -9.53 -8.24
C VAL A 51 9.99 -8.60 -7.14
N PHE A 52 8.68 -8.32 -7.12
CA PHE A 52 8.10 -7.29 -6.24
C PHE A 52 7.53 -7.85 -4.94
N LEU A 53 7.33 -9.17 -4.83
CA LEU A 53 7.04 -9.81 -3.56
C LEU A 53 8.29 -9.78 -2.67
N SER A 54 8.17 -9.19 -1.50
CA SER A 54 9.27 -8.99 -0.57
C SER A 54 8.87 -9.18 0.90
N HIS A 55 9.83 -8.90 1.78
CA HIS A 55 9.58 -8.91 3.22
C HIS A 55 8.56 -7.82 3.57
N PRO A 56 7.79 -7.98 4.67
CA PRO A 56 6.78 -7.02 5.07
C PRO A 56 7.34 -5.59 5.11
N VAL A 57 6.61 -4.66 4.49
CA VAL A 57 6.98 -3.24 4.38
C VAL A 57 6.69 -2.57 5.70
N ARG A 58 7.68 -1.87 6.25
CA ARG A 58 7.60 -1.28 7.59
C ARG A 58 7.76 0.22 7.53
N PRO A 59 7.16 0.99 8.46
CA PRO A 59 7.56 2.36 8.69
C PRO A 59 9.07 2.42 9.02
N PHE A 60 9.78 3.36 8.40
CA PHE A 60 11.19 3.63 8.64
C PHE A 60 11.37 4.26 10.03
N ARG A 61 12.33 3.77 10.80
CA ARG A 61 12.47 4.06 12.25
C ARG A 61 13.56 5.09 12.59
N GLU A 62 14.06 5.86 11.64
CA GLU A 62 15.18 6.77 11.89
C GLU A 62 14.69 8.22 12.09
N HIS A 63 14.55 8.60 13.37
CA HIS A 63 14.28 9.95 13.87
C HIS A 63 12.99 10.66 13.45
N ARG A 64 12.47 11.44 14.42
CA ARG A 64 11.19 12.14 14.53
C ARG A 64 10.66 12.98 13.35
N GLU A 65 11.33 13.07 12.21
CA GLU A 65 10.99 14.13 11.24
C GLU A 65 10.35 13.68 9.94
N TRP A 66 10.41 12.41 9.51
CA TRP A 66 9.66 12.02 8.30
C TRP A 66 9.30 10.53 8.28
N PRO A 67 8.02 10.15 8.46
CA PRO A 67 7.62 8.76 8.37
C PRO A 67 7.67 8.37 6.88
N HIS A 68 8.63 7.53 6.52
CA HIS A 68 8.72 6.94 5.18
C HIS A 68 8.54 5.44 5.28
N TRP A 69 8.16 4.79 4.20
CA TRP A 69 8.20 3.33 4.14
C TRP A 69 9.64 2.84 3.94
N ALA A 70 10.08 1.95 4.82
CA ALA A 70 11.30 1.18 4.65
C ALA A 70 11.03 0.12 3.57
N TYR A 71 11.47 0.42 2.34
CA TYR A 71 11.42 -0.50 1.21
C TYR A 71 12.80 -0.57 0.54
N PRO A 72 13.35 -1.78 0.28
CA PRO A 72 14.63 -1.91 -0.41
C PRO A 72 14.57 -1.25 -1.79
N ARG A 73 15.36 -0.19 -2.02
CA ARG A 73 15.39 0.51 -3.32
C ARG A 73 15.69 -0.45 -4.48
N SER A 74 16.53 -1.45 -4.25
CA SER A 74 16.86 -2.48 -5.25
C SER A 74 15.65 -3.24 -5.79
N GLN A 75 14.57 -3.36 -5.01
CA GLN A 75 13.32 -4.01 -5.45
C GLN A 75 12.49 -3.13 -6.40
N LEU A 76 12.70 -1.81 -6.40
CA LEU A 76 12.01 -0.88 -7.30
C LEU A 76 12.80 -0.60 -8.59
N ASN A 77 14.08 -0.97 -8.66
CA ASN A 77 14.96 -0.71 -9.80
C ASN A 77 14.35 -1.16 -11.15
N LEU A 78 13.59 -2.26 -11.16
CA LEU A 78 12.94 -2.75 -12.38
C LEU A 78 11.93 -1.75 -12.94
N LEU A 79 11.20 -1.03 -12.07
CA LEU A 79 10.24 0.01 -12.45
C LEU A 79 10.92 1.22 -13.10
N GLU A 80 12.21 1.44 -12.83
CA GLU A 80 12.96 2.58 -13.34
C GLU A 80 13.57 2.34 -14.72
N THR A 81 13.53 1.09 -15.22
CA THR A 81 14.21 0.71 -16.47
C THR A 81 13.57 1.29 -17.72
N CYS A 82 12.24 1.18 -17.85
CA CYS A 82 11.51 1.72 -19.00
C CYS A 82 10.03 1.96 -18.66
N ARG A 83 9.40 2.84 -19.44
CA ARG A 83 7.99 3.21 -19.27
C ARG A 83 7.04 2.03 -19.36
N GLN A 84 7.29 1.07 -20.25
CA GLN A 84 6.42 -0.09 -20.40
C GLN A 84 6.36 -0.91 -19.11
N ILE A 85 7.52 -1.28 -18.54
CA ILE A 85 7.59 -2.03 -17.28
C ILE A 85 6.99 -1.21 -16.13
N TYR A 86 7.25 0.09 -16.07
CA TYR A 86 6.64 0.96 -15.07
C TYR A 86 5.10 0.90 -15.12
N PHE A 87 4.50 1.06 -16.31
CA PHE A 87 3.04 1.03 -16.45
C PHE A 87 2.43 -0.33 -16.12
N GLU A 88 3.11 -1.42 -16.49
CA GLU A 88 2.63 -2.78 -16.22
C GLU A 88 2.75 -3.15 -14.73
N ALA A 89 3.83 -2.74 -14.06
CA ALA A 89 4.22 -3.33 -12.78
C ALA A 89 4.19 -2.40 -11.56
N LYS A 90 4.00 -1.08 -11.72
CA LYS A 90 4.09 -0.10 -10.60
C LYS A 90 3.17 -0.37 -9.41
N LEU A 91 2.11 -1.15 -9.58
CA LEU A 91 1.15 -1.49 -8.52
C LEU A 91 1.49 -2.80 -7.80
N PHE A 92 2.38 -3.63 -8.35
CA PHE A 92 2.78 -4.91 -7.74
C PHE A 92 3.39 -4.75 -6.35
N PRO A 93 4.24 -3.73 -6.06
CA PRO A 93 4.77 -3.53 -4.72
C PRO A 93 3.69 -3.32 -3.64
N PHE A 94 2.52 -2.79 -4.02
CA PHE A 94 1.41 -2.52 -3.11
C PHE A 94 0.44 -3.69 -3.01
N ALA A 95 0.14 -4.32 -4.15
CA ALA A 95 -0.79 -5.43 -4.24
C ALA A 95 -0.26 -6.73 -3.58
N LEU A 96 1.05 -6.95 -3.61
CA LEU A 96 1.66 -8.21 -3.18
C LEU A 96 2.24 -8.17 -1.77
N ASN A 97 2.64 -7.00 -1.29
CA ASN A 97 3.35 -6.90 -0.02
C ASN A 97 2.40 -6.60 1.14
N VAL A 98 2.79 -7.11 2.30
CA VAL A 98 2.11 -6.85 3.55
C VAL A 98 2.71 -5.62 4.21
N PHE A 99 1.88 -4.66 4.59
CA PHE A 99 2.29 -3.48 5.36
C PHE A 99 2.18 -3.79 6.84
N VAL A 100 3.26 -3.59 7.59
CA VAL A 100 3.32 -3.96 9.02
C VAL A 100 4.04 -2.92 9.88
N GLY A 101 3.53 -2.69 11.09
CA GLY A 101 4.07 -1.69 12.01
C GLY A 101 3.08 -1.40 13.13
N TYR A 102 3.40 -0.44 13.99
CA TYR A 102 2.43 0.02 15.00
C TYR A 102 1.23 0.67 14.32
N ALA A 103 0.04 0.47 14.91
CA ALA A 103 -1.22 0.93 14.33
C ALA A 103 -1.15 2.40 13.89
N GLU A 104 -0.73 3.28 14.81
CA GLU A 104 -0.71 4.73 14.57
C GLU A 104 0.13 5.11 13.34
N HIS A 105 1.31 4.50 13.20
CA HIS A 105 2.22 4.85 12.12
C HIS A 105 1.81 4.23 10.78
N VAL A 106 1.30 3.00 10.79
CA VAL A 106 0.93 2.30 9.56
C VAL A 106 -0.29 2.96 8.94
N ILE A 107 -1.31 3.27 9.74
CA ILE A 107 -2.55 3.83 9.23
C ILE A 107 -2.29 5.24 8.70
N GLU A 108 -1.63 6.09 9.47
CA GLU A 108 -1.22 7.44 9.04
C GLU A 108 -0.46 7.38 7.70
N LEU A 109 0.55 6.51 7.60
CA LEU A 109 1.36 6.40 6.39
C LEU A 109 0.57 5.91 5.17
N LEU A 110 -0.31 4.91 5.35
CA LEU A 110 -1.11 4.36 4.24
C LEU A 110 -2.03 5.42 3.63
N LEU A 111 -2.56 6.31 4.47
CA LEU A 111 -3.51 7.36 4.08
C LEU A 111 -2.82 8.62 3.54
N THR A 112 -1.60 8.93 4.00
CA THR A 112 -0.95 10.21 3.66
C THR A 112 0.15 10.10 2.60
N THR A 113 0.84 8.96 2.47
CA THR A 113 2.04 8.86 1.63
C THR A 113 1.80 8.29 0.24
N PHE A 114 0.71 7.56 0.04
CA PHE A 114 0.42 6.87 -1.20
C PHE A 114 -0.74 7.52 -1.96
N THR A 115 -0.67 7.42 -3.29
CA THR A 115 -1.79 7.86 -4.14
C THR A 115 -2.97 6.90 -4.01
N ALA A 116 -4.19 7.38 -4.27
CA ALA A 116 -5.38 6.54 -4.26
C ALA A 116 -5.24 5.26 -5.11
N SER A 117 -4.56 5.34 -6.27
CA SER A 117 -4.33 4.16 -7.12
C SER A 117 -3.43 3.11 -6.47
N GLN A 118 -2.48 3.51 -5.63
CA GLN A 118 -1.57 2.60 -4.92
C GLN A 118 -2.28 2.03 -3.69
N THR A 119 -2.83 2.92 -2.87
CA THR A 119 -3.56 2.61 -1.65
C THR A 119 -4.72 1.65 -1.90
N ASN A 120 -5.47 1.83 -3.00
CA ASN A 120 -6.57 0.95 -3.38
C ASN A 120 -6.15 -0.44 -3.90
N THR A 121 -4.86 -0.74 -4.00
CA THR A 121 -4.39 -2.10 -4.33
C THR A 121 -3.94 -2.89 -3.12
N ILE A 122 -3.78 -2.23 -1.96
CA ILE A 122 -3.31 -2.86 -0.74
C ILE A 122 -4.41 -3.77 -0.20
N SER A 123 -4.07 -5.05 -0.02
CA SER A 123 -5.01 -6.10 0.35
C SER A 123 -4.82 -6.59 1.79
N THR A 124 -3.60 -6.53 2.32
CA THR A 124 -3.24 -7.10 3.61
C THR A 124 -2.43 -6.13 4.46
N VAL A 125 -2.91 -5.86 5.67
CA VAL A 125 -2.25 -5.00 6.66
C VAL A 125 -2.11 -5.74 7.98
N ARG A 126 -0.98 -5.54 8.66
CA ARG A 126 -0.70 -6.10 9.99
C ARG A 126 -0.34 -4.99 10.97
N LEU A 127 -1.07 -4.88 12.06
CA LEU A 127 -0.89 -3.79 13.02
C LEU A 127 -0.38 -4.34 14.35
N TYR A 128 0.76 -3.87 14.83
CA TYR A 128 1.20 -4.12 16.20
C TYR A 128 0.31 -3.32 17.14
N VAL A 129 -0.32 -4.02 18.07
CA VAL A 129 -1.25 -3.46 19.06
C VAL A 129 -0.88 -3.95 20.46
N ASP A 130 -1.02 -3.06 21.43
CA ASP A 130 -0.91 -3.38 22.85
C ASP A 130 -2.05 -2.71 23.63
N ALA A 131 -2.35 -3.29 24.79
CA ALA A 131 -3.47 -2.88 25.62
C ALA A 131 -3.41 -1.39 26.02
N PHE A 132 -2.23 -0.88 26.36
CA PHE A 132 -2.06 0.48 26.89
C PHE A 132 -2.29 1.55 25.82
N ARG A 133 -2.12 1.19 24.54
CA ARG A 133 -2.33 2.12 23.43
C ARG A 133 -3.74 2.07 22.87
N VAL A 134 -4.31 0.88 22.71
CA VAL A 134 -5.60 0.72 21.98
C VAL A 134 -6.82 0.83 22.88
N TYR A 135 -6.69 0.62 24.20
CA TYR A 135 -7.78 0.79 25.16
C TYR A 135 -7.65 2.08 25.96
N ARG A 136 -8.79 2.59 26.44
CA ARG A 136 -8.80 3.72 27.38
C ARG A 136 -8.24 3.29 28.73
N ASP A 137 -7.89 4.26 29.56
CA ASP A 137 -7.37 4.01 30.90
C ASP A 137 -8.39 3.32 31.81
N GLY A 138 -7.99 2.19 32.42
CA GLY A 138 -8.66 1.54 33.55
C GLY A 138 -8.61 -0.01 33.51
N LYS A 139 -9.65 -0.68 34.02
CA LYS A 139 -9.75 -2.15 34.04
C LYS A 139 -10.22 -2.75 32.70
N LEU A 140 -9.34 -3.47 32.03
CA LEU A 140 -9.69 -4.34 30.90
C LEU A 140 -10.49 -5.57 31.39
N PRO A 141 -11.46 -6.10 30.63
CA PRO A 141 -11.93 -5.69 29.30
C PRO A 141 -13.18 -4.77 29.34
N GLU A 142 -13.61 -4.29 30.51
CA GLU A 142 -14.84 -3.49 30.65
C GLU A 142 -14.76 -2.12 29.94
N ILE A 143 -13.56 -1.77 29.49
CA ILE A 143 -13.24 -0.49 28.90
C ILE A 143 -13.17 -0.62 27.39
N GLY A 144 -13.83 0.29 26.68
CA GLY A 144 -13.81 0.34 25.24
C GLY A 144 -12.47 0.83 24.66
N LEU A 145 -12.37 0.71 23.33
CA LEU A 145 -11.23 1.20 22.57
C LEU A 145 -11.08 2.73 22.67
N ASN A 146 -9.84 3.20 22.50
CA ASN A 146 -9.53 4.62 22.38
C ASN A 146 -10.17 5.23 21.13
N ALA A 147 -10.59 6.48 21.23
CA ALA A 147 -11.26 7.18 20.14
C ALA A 147 -10.39 7.27 18.88
N TRP A 148 -9.10 7.58 19.04
CA TRP A 148 -8.15 7.65 17.93
C TRP A 148 -8.07 6.33 17.15
N PHE A 149 -8.07 5.19 17.86
CA PHE A 149 -7.95 3.88 17.24
C PHE A 149 -9.23 3.51 16.48
N ILE A 150 -10.39 3.89 17.00
CA ILE A 150 -11.67 3.70 16.30
C ILE A 150 -11.71 4.53 15.02
N GLU A 151 -11.27 5.79 15.08
CA GLU A 151 -11.21 6.70 13.93
C GLU A 151 -10.28 6.17 12.84
N GLU A 152 -9.06 5.79 13.22
CA GLU A 152 -8.06 5.25 12.29
C GLU A 152 -8.51 3.94 11.61
N LEU A 153 -9.15 3.03 12.36
CA LEU A 153 -9.75 1.83 11.77
C LEU A 153 -10.92 2.17 10.82
N GLY A 154 -11.67 3.22 11.14
CA GLY A 154 -12.68 3.78 10.25
C GLY A 154 -12.08 4.29 8.94
N ASP A 155 -10.96 5.00 9.00
CA ASP A 155 -10.26 5.49 7.80
C ASP A 155 -9.70 4.35 6.94
N MET A 156 -9.25 3.26 7.55
CA MET A 156 -8.86 2.05 6.82
C MET A 156 -10.00 1.45 5.99
N CYS A 157 -11.27 1.73 6.31
CA CYS A 157 -12.41 1.26 5.52
C CYS A 157 -12.45 1.90 4.12
N GLN A 158 -11.76 3.02 3.91
CA GLN A 158 -11.62 3.67 2.60
C GLN A 158 -10.74 2.88 1.63
N LEU A 159 -9.95 1.91 2.14
CA LEU A 159 -9.06 1.07 1.34
C LEU A 159 -9.87 0.01 0.57
N VAL A 160 -10.18 0.27 -0.70
CA VAL A 160 -11.14 -0.52 -1.49
C VAL A 160 -10.76 -2.02 -1.60
N SER A 161 -9.48 -2.34 -1.79
CA SER A 161 -9.03 -3.74 -1.93
C SER A 161 -8.59 -4.39 -0.62
N LEU A 162 -8.63 -3.66 0.49
CA LEU A 162 -8.26 -4.22 1.79
C LEU A 162 -9.19 -5.39 2.09
N SER A 163 -8.63 -6.55 2.37
CA SER A 163 -9.40 -7.78 2.60
C SER A 163 -8.94 -8.54 3.84
N GLU A 164 -7.73 -8.28 4.34
CA GLU A 164 -7.23 -8.88 5.57
C GLU A 164 -6.52 -7.86 6.45
N VAL A 165 -6.98 -7.76 7.70
CA VAL A 165 -6.33 -7.00 8.77
C VAL A 165 -5.96 -7.96 9.90
N THR A 166 -4.67 -8.05 10.20
CA THR A 166 -4.18 -8.84 11.35
C THR A 166 -3.70 -7.91 12.44
N LEU A 167 -4.28 -8.03 13.64
CA LEU A 167 -3.81 -7.34 14.83
C LEU A 167 -2.78 -8.24 15.53
N ILE A 168 -1.52 -7.81 15.56
CA ILE A 168 -0.43 -8.52 16.22
C ILE A 168 -0.29 -7.97 17.64
N TRP A 169 -0.78 -8.74 18.60
CA TRP A 169 -0.74 -8.45 20.02
C TRP A 169 0.63 -8.76 20.62
N PHE A 170 1.29 -7.76 21.19
CA PHE A 170 2.59 -7.95 21.88
C PHE A 170 2.54 -7.66 23.39
N GLY A 171 1.33 -7.53 23.95
CA GLY A 171 1.09 -7.29 25.38
C GLY A 171 0.86 -8.57 26.19
N SER A 172 0.54 -8.41 27.48
CA SER A 172 0.23 -9.49 28.42
C SER A 172 -0.79 -10.48 27.85
N ASP A 173 -0.58 -11.77 28.09
CA ASP A 173 -1.41 -12.85 27.57
C ASP A 173 -2.74 -12.94 28.35
N ILE A 174 -3.75 -12.21 27.88
CA ILE A 174 -5.10 -12.22 28.44
C ILE A 174 -6.07 -12.58 27.33
N GLU A 175 -6.46 -13.85 27.28
CA GLU A 175 -7.34 -14.40 26.23
C GLU A 175 -8.67 -13.62 26.08
N VAL A 176 -9.23 -13.16 27.20
CA VAL A 176 -10.47 -12.36 27.20
C VAL A 176 -10.30 -11.04 26.43
N VAL A 177 -9.11 -10.45 26.44
CA VAL A 177 -8.82 -9.21 25.70
C VAL A 177 -8.73 -9.48 24.19
N ARG A 178 -8.25 -10.66 23.77
CA ARG A 178 -8.21 -11.07 22.36
C ARG A 178 -9.60 -11.11 21.75
N GLU A 179 -10.50 -11.87 22.36
CA GLU A 179 -11.87 -12.05 21.85
C GLU A 179 -12.63 -10.73 21.84
N HIS A 180 -12.46 -9.94 22.91
CA HIS A 180 -13.06 -8.62 22.98
C HIS A 180 -12.52 -7.69 21.89
N LEU A 181 -11.20 -7.64 21.66
CA LEU A 181 -10.58 -6.82 20.63
C LEU A 181 -11.04 -7.22 19.23
N GLU A 182 -11.03 -8.52 18.93
CA GLU A 182 -11.45 -9.04 17.63
C GLU A 182 -12.90 -8.67 17.34
N MET A 183 -13.80 -8.89 18.31
CA MET A 183 -15.20 -8.54 18.19
C MET A 183 -15.43 -7.03 18.07
N ALA A 184 -14.68 -6.21 18.81
CA ALA A 184 -14.80 -4.76 18.76
C ALA A 184 -14.39 -4.22 17.38
N VAL A 185 -13.24 -4.65 16.85
CA VAL A 185 -12.78 -4.23 15.52
C VAL A 185 -13.72 -4.75 14.44
N LEU A 186 -14.18 -5.99 14.54
CA LEU A 186 -15.16 -6.54 13.60
C LEU A 186 -16.48 -5.77 13.59
N THR A 187 -16.92 -5.27 14.75
CA THR A 187 -18.10 -4.39 14.84
C THR A 187 -17.85 -3.06 14.13
N ILE A 188 -16.71 -2.41 14.35
CA ILE A 188 -16.35 -1.14 13.70
C ILE A 188 -16.38 -1.27 12.17
N PHE A 189 -15.73 -2.30 11.63
CA PHE A 189 -15.70 -2.53 10.18
C PHE A 189 -17.09 -2.86 9.61
N LYS A 190 -17.91 -3.62 10.35
CA LYS A 190 -19.29 -3.90 9.94
C LYS A 190 -20.16 -2.64 9.91
N GLU A 191 -20.06 -1.80 10.93
CA GLU A 191 -20.78 -0.52 11.00
C GLU A 191 -20.36 0.44 9.87
N ALA A 192 -19.09 0.40 9.47
CA ALA A 192 -18.57 1.11 8.30
C ALA A 192 -18.92 0.46 6.94
N GLY A 193 -19.69 -0.64 6.93
CA GLY A 193 -20.12 -1.32 5.70
C GLY A 193 -19.08 -2.26 5.07
N ARG A 194 -17.97 -2.55 5.77
CA ARG A 194 -16.86 -3.40 5.31
C ARG A 194 -16.83 -4.77 6.00
N ALA A 195 -17.95 -5.49 5.92
CA ALA A 195 -18.06 -6.86 6.46
C ALA A 195 -17.27 -7.91 5.65
N ASP A 196 -16.71 -7.52 4.50
CA ASP A 196 -15.86 -8.33 3.62
C ASP A 196 -14.44 -8.52 4.17
N ILE A 197 -13.99 -7.65 5.08
CA ILE A 197 -12.63 -7.67 5.63
C ILE A 197 -12.51 -8.78 6.67
N LYS A 198 -11.57 -9.70 6.42
CA LYS A 198 -11.16 -10.71 7.39
C LYS A 198 -10.29 -10.07 8.47
N ILE A 199 -10.74 -10.18 9.72
CA ILE A 199 -10.01 -9.69 10.89
C ILE A 199 -9.48 -10.90 11.66
N SER A 200 -8.25 -10.80 12.17
CA SER A 200 -7.71 -11.80 13.10
C SER A 200 -6.77 -11.16 14.11
N VAL A 201 -6.76 -11.68 15.33
CA VAL A 201 -5.81 -11.26 16.38
C VAL A 201 -4.79 -12.39 16.58
N ARG A 202 -3.50 -12.08 16.52
CA ARG A 202 -2.39 -13.04 16.72
C ARG A 202 -1.43 -12.53 17.78
N TYR A 203 -0.82 -13.43 18.55
CA TYR A 203 0.26 -13.05 19.45
C TYR A 203 1.56 -12.84 18.70
N PHE A 204 2.40 -11.97 19.25
CA PHE A 204 3.78 -11.82 18.84
C PHE A 204 4.56 -13.03 19.39
N ASP A 205 4.93 -13.96 18.51
CA ASP A 205 5.83 -15.08 18.84
C ASP A 205 7.24 -14.59 19.22
#